data_AF-L1IX48-F1
#
_entry.id   AF-L1IX48-F1
#
_cell.length_a   1.000
_cell.length_b   1.000
_cell.length_c   1.000
_cell.angle_alpha   90.00
_cell.angle_beta   90.00
_cell.angle_gamma   90.00
#
_symmetry.space_group_name_H-M   'P 1'
#
loop_
_entity.id
_entity.type
_entity.pdbx_description
1 polymer ?
#
loop_
_entity_poly.entity_id
_entity_poly.type
_entity_poly.pdbx_seq_one_letter_code
_entity_poly.pdbx_strand_id
1 'polypeptide(L)'
;MGTLDSLLQLADKEEDETHTKNMMQMARQICSGMHHLHCCGVIHGNLAAKHIHVESFDPTDYTKTKVKVGDYMLFEILRGAESLGGATGDTVQIATPIRWMAPEVLRTGLLSVPGDVWSFGVVLWEMWSDGDMPYQMKSDHEVREAVLQEGSTLGNPHNGGEDVNEIISSCWDRNAMARPSFEGMEREFGKLVEQ
;
A
#
# COMPACT_ATOMS: atom_id res chain seq x y z
N MET A 1 13.62 -8.30 12.65
CA MET A 1 13.34 -8.13 11.20
C MET A 1 12.81 -6.73 11.00
N GLY A 2 13.17 -6.09 9.89
CA GLY A 2 12.84 -4.68 9.63
C GLY A 2 11.44 -4.50 9.06
N THR A 3 11.30 -3.52 8.19
CA THR A 3 10.09 -3.24 7.42
C THR A 3 10.12 -3.97 6.07
N LEU A 4 8.96 -4.09 5.42
CA LEU A 4 8.84 -4.84 4.16
C LEU A 4 9.70 -4.25 3.05
N ASP A 5 9.76 -2.92 2.91
CA ASP A 5 10.66 -2.25 1.95
C ASP A 5 12.14 -2.67 2.13
N SER A 6 12.60 -2.74 3.38
CA SER A 6 13.95 -3.20 3.71
C SER A 6 14.14 -4.68 3.39
N LEU A 7 13.12 -5.52 3.59
CA LEU A 7 13.17 -6.93 3.23
C LEU A 7 13.28 -7.10 1.71
N LEU A 8 12.49 -6.37 0.92
CA LEU A 8 12.49 -6.44 -0.54
C LEU A 8 13.85 -6.05 -1.14
N GLN A 9 14.53 -5.07 -0.55
CA GLN A 9 15.87 -4.66 -0.98
C GLN A 9 16.98 -5.66 -0.61
N LEU A 10 16.76 -6.51 0.41
CA LEU A 10 17.74 -7.46 0.93
C LEU A 10 17.53 -8.90 0.45
N ALA A 11 16.34 -9.23 -0.05
CA ALA A 11 16.02 -10.57 -0.52
C ALA A 11 16.85 -10.92 -1.77
N ASP A 12 17.33 -12.16 -1.84
CA ASP A 12 17.94 -12.68 -3.06
C ASP A 12 16.90 -12.66 -4.19
N LYS A 13 17.32 -12.16 -5.36
CA LYS A 13 16.45 -11.97 -6.54
C LYS A 13 16.17 -13.27 -7.30
N GLU A 14 16.37 -14.43 -6.67
CA GLU A 14 15.98 -15.70 -7.28
C GLU A 14 14.46 -15.85 -7.15
N GLU A 15 13.77 -15.61 -8.26
CA GLU A 15 12.34 -15.84 -8.40
C GLU A 15 12.07 -17.34 -8.48
N ASP A 16 11.89 -17.96 -7.33
CA ASP A 16 11.36 -19.31 -7.22
C ASP A 16 9.88 -19.32 -6.77
N GLU A 17 9.29 -20.50 -6.79
CA GLU A 17 7.89 -20.72 -6.38
C GLU A 17 7.66 -20.29 -4.92
N THR A 18 8.65 -20.51 -4.05
CA THR A 18 8.53 -20.19 -2.61
C THR A 18 8.58 -18.70 -2.36
N HIS A 19 9.44 -17.97 -3.10
CA HIS A 19 9.47 -16.52 -3.10
C HIS A 19 8.11 -15.95 -3.51
N THR A 20 7.53 -16.45 -4.59
CA THR A 20 6.20 -16.02 -5.06
C THR A 20 5.13 -16.26 -3.99
N LYS A 21 5.12 -17.45 -3.37
CA LYS A 21 4.19 -17.78 -2.27
C LYS A 21 4.40 -16.90 -1.04
N ASN A 22 5.64 -16.55 -0.72
CA ASN A 22 5.96 -15.59 0.35
C ASN A 22 5.33 -14.22 0.07
N MET A 23 5.50 -13.70 -1.15
CA MET A 23 4.95 -12.40 -1.55
C MET A 23 3.42 -12.38 -1.47
N MET A 24 2.75 -13.39 -2.02
CA MET A 24 1.30 -13.51 -1.95
C MET A 24 0.80 -13.68 -0.50
N GLN A 25 1.52 -14.43 0.34
CA GLN A 25 1.18 -14.62 1.75
C GLN A 25 1.35 -13.34 2.57
N MET A 26 2.32 -12.48 2.25
CA MET A 26 2.45 -11.17 2.85
C MET A 26 1.32 -10.23 2.41
N ALA A 27 1.01 -10.18 1.11
CA ALA A 27 -0.11 -9.40 0.56
C ALA A 27 -1.44 -9.78 1.21
N ARG A 28 -1.70 -11.08 1.37
CA ARG A 28 -2.88 -11.61 2.07
C ARG A 28 -2.97 -11.14 3.53
N GLN A 29 -1.87 -11.18 4.27
CA GLN A 29 -1.83 -10.73 5.66
C GLN A 29 -2.05 -9.22 5.79
N ILE A 30 -1.52 -8.43 4.85
CA ILE A 30 -1.77 -6.98 4.79
C ILE A 30 -3.27 -6.72 4.55
N CYS A 31 -3.90 -7.45 3.61
CA CYS A 31 -5.34 -7.35 3.38
C CYS A 31 -6.15 -7.66 4.63
N SER A 32 -5.81 -8.75 5.33
CA SER A 32 -6.46 -9.16 6.58
C SER A 32 -6.35 -8.07 7.66
N GLY A 33 -5.15 -7.50 7.84
CA GLY A 33 -4.91 -6.40 8.78
C GLY A 33 -5.69 -5.13 8.43
N MET A 34 -5.71 -4.74 7.16
CA MET A 34 -6.45 -3.57 6.68
C MET A 34 -7.97 -3.75 6.80
N HIS A 35 -8.48 -4.94 6.47
CA HIS A 35 -9.88 -5.28 6.68
C HIS A 35 -10.27 -5.13 8.16
N HIS A 36 -9.45 -5.64 9.07
CA HIS A 36 -9.68 -5.50 10.51
C HIS A 36 -9.72 -4.03 10.97
N LEU A 37 -8.78 -3.19 10.51
CA LEU A 37 -8.78 -1.75 10.81
C LEU A 37 -10.09 -1.09 10.34
N HIS A 38 -10.52 -1.38 9.12
CA HIS A 38 -11.75 -0.83 8.54
C HIS A 38 -13.01 -1.28 9.29
N CYS A 39 -13.08 -2.54 9.71
CA CYS A 39 -14.16 -3.05 10.57
C CYS A 39 -14.20 -2.35 11.94
N CYS A 40 -13.05 -1.91 12.44
CA CYS A 40 -12.94 -1.11 13.66
C CYS A 40 -13.20 0.39 13.44
N GLY A 41 -13.54 0.81 12.21
CA GLY A 41 -13.79 2.21 11.87
C GLY A 41 -12.52 3.06 11.74
N VAL A 42 -11.36 2.44 11.58
CA VAL A 42 -10.07 3.10 11.42
C VAL A 42 -9.69 3.13 9.94
N ILE A 43 -9.40 4.32 9.41
CA ILE A 43 -8.79 4.49 8.07
C ILE A 43 -7.28 4.65 8.28
N HIS A 44 -6.46 3.94 7.51
CA HIS A 44 -5.01 3.93 7.70
C HIS A 44 -4.37 5.24 7.24
N GLY A 45 -4.71 5.72 6.03
CA GLY A 45 -4.29 7.01 5.48
C GLY A 45 -2.80 7.19 5.19
N ASN A 46 -2.00 6.15 5.37
CA ASN A 46 -0.54 6.19 5.29
C ASN A 46 0.03 4.82 4.90
N LEU A 47 -0.71 4.03 4.15
CA LEU A 47 -0.30 2.66 3.83
C LEU A 47 0.84 2.70 2.79
N ALA A 48 1.98 2.09 3.13
CA ALA A 48 3.19 1.99 2.29
C ALA A 48 4.02 0.77 2.74
N ALA A 49 4.88 0.21 1.88
CA ALA A 49 5.69 -0.96 2.25
C ALA A 49 6.57 -0.72 3.49
N LYS A 50 7.11 0.49 3.66
CA LYS A 50 7.88 0.91 4.85
C LYS A 50 7.09 0.90 6.17
N HIS A 51 5.76 0.85 6.12
CA HIS A 51 4.88 0.77 7.29
C HIS A 51 4.34 -0.64 7.52
N ILE A 52 4.84 -1.63 6.77
CA ILE A 52 4.56 -3.04 7.01
C ILE A 52 5.74 -3.65 7.77
N HIS A 53 5.50 -4.12 8.99
CA HIS A 53 6.52 -4.76 9.81
C HIS A 53 6.62 -6.24 9.50
N VAL A 54 7.85 -6.73 9.33
CA VAL A 54 8.13 -8.16 9.15
C VAL A 54 8.42 -8.77 10.53
N GLU A 55 7.50 -9.59 11.02
CA GLU A 55 7.64 -10.29 12.32
C GLU A 55 8.52 -11.53 12.18
N SER A 56 8.31 -12.30 11.11
CA SER A 56 9.13 -13.45 10.73
C SER A 56 9.12 -13.60 9.21
N PHE A 57 10.22 -14.12 8.63
CA PHE A 57 10.33 -14.43 7.21
C PHE A 57 11.16 -15.70 7.07
N ASP A 58 10.63 -16.68 6.33
CA ASP A 58 11.31 -17.93 6.03
C ASP A 58 11.33 -18.09 4.49
N PRO A 59 12.52 -18.05 3.86
CA PRO A 59 12.63 -18.16 2.41
C PRO A 59 12.25 -19.55 1.89
N THR A 60 12.13 -20.55 2.77
CA THR A 60 11.83 -21.95 2.41
C THR A 60 10.42 -22.40 2.77
N ASP A 61 9.71 -21.64 3.61
CA ASP A 61 8.38 -21.99 4.11
C ASP A 61 7.52 -20.74 4.31
N TYR A 62 6.75 -20.39 3.29
CA TYR A 62 5.91 -19.20 3.29
C TYR A 62 4.92 -19.15 4.47
N THR A 63 4.55 -20.29 5.05
CA THR A 63 3.58 -20.35 6.17
C THR A 63 4.13 -19.72 7.45
N LYS A 64 5.46 -19.67 7.57
CA LYS A 64 6.21 -19.05 8.68
C LYS A 64 6.53 -17.58 8.45
N THR A 65 6.20 -17.03 7.28
CA THR A 65 6.34 -15.60 7.01
C THR A 65 5.14 -14.84 7.59
N LYS A 66 5.43 -13.89 8.48
CA LYS A 66 4.44 -13.07 9.19
C LYS A 66 4.74 -11.60 9.03
N VAL A 67 3.73 -10.84 8.61
CA VAL A 67 3.78 -9.38 8.49
C VAL A 67 2.61 -8.73 9.22
N LYS A 68 2.81 -7.50 9.70
CA LYS A 68 1.81 -6.71 10.40
C LYS A 68 1.78 -5.29 9.86
N VAL A 69 0.57 -4.77 9.68
CA VAL A 69 0.35 -3.37 9.29
C VAL A 69 0.62 -2.47 10.51
N GLY A 70 1.52 -1.50 10.36
CA GLY A 70 1.89 -0.52 11.38
C GLY A 70 1.69 0.92 10.90
N ASP A 71 2.04 1.90 11.74
CA ASP A 71 2.07 3.33 11.42
C ASP A 71 0.81 3.90 10.72
N TYR A 72 -0.36 3.36 11.08
CA TYR A 72 -1.64 3.93 10.67
C TYR A 72 -1.85 5.30 11.32
N MET A 73 -2.33 6.25 10.52
CA MET A 73 -2.29 7.68 10.81
C MET A 73 -3.42 8.07 11.78
N LEU A 74 -3.35 7.61 13.02
CA LEU A 74 -4.21 8.10 14.10
C LEU A 74 -3.85 9.55 14.51
N PHE A 75 -2.61 9.97 14.22
CA PHE A 75 -2.01 11.18 14.78
C PHE A 75 -2.38 12.48 14.03
N GLU A 76 -2.63 12.44 12.72
CA GLU A 76 -2.83 13.67 11.92
C GLU A 76 -4.29 14.17 11.91
N ILE A 77 -5.27 13.29 12.12
CA ILE A 77 -6.68 13.72 12.33
C ILE A 77 -6.78 14.53 13.64
N LEU A 78 -6.01 14.16 14.68
CA LEU A 78 -5.94 14.89 15.94
C LEU A 78 -5.25 16.26 15.77
N ARG A 79 -4.19 16.36 14.96
CA ARG A 79 -3.51 17.64 14.68
C ARG A 79 -4.27 18.56 13.72
N GLY A 80 -5.01 18.00 12.77
CA GLY A 80 -5.92 18.77 11.90
C GLY A 80 -7.07 19.41 12.68
N ALA A 81 -7.61 18.71 13.68
CA ALA A 81 -8.63 19.22 14.58
C ALA A 81 -8.11 20.33 15.52
N GLU A 82 -6.84 20.25 15.96
CA GLU A 82 -6.22 21.29 16.81
C GLU A 82 -5.70 22.50 16.00
N SER A 83 -5.18 22.32 14.78
CA SER A 83 -4.59 23.42 13.99
C SER A 83 -5.62 24.35 13.33
N LEU A 84 -6.88 23.94 13.24
CA LEU A 84 -8.00 24.85 12.91
C LEU A 84 -8.37 25.79 14.09
N GLY A 85 -7.76 25.60 15.27
CA GLY A 85 -8.02 26.36 16.49
C GLY A 85 -6.89 27.27 16.98
N GLY A 86 -5.71 27.30 16.36
CA GLY A 86 -4.59 28.07 16.91
C GLY A 86 -3.47 28.36 15.91
N ALA A 87 -3.38 29.61 15.49
CA ALA A 87 -2.25 30.13 14.73
C ALA A 87 -0.96 30.14 15.57
N THR A 88 0.13 29.54 15.07
CA THR A 88 1.52 30.06 15.13
C THR A 88 2.48 29.22 14.28
N GLY A 89 2.95 29.79 13.16
CA GLY A 89 4.37 30.14 13.02
C GLY A 89 5.43 29.09 12.65
N ASP A 90 5.26 27.80 12.90
CA ASP A 90 6.27 26.79 12.53
C ASP A 90 5.61 25.65 11.72
N THR A 91 5.74 25.73 10.40
CA THR A 91 5.23 24.73 9.46
C THR A 91 6.01 23.43 9.63
N VAL A 92 5.57 22.54 10.53
CA VAL A 92 5.97 21.13 10.49
C VAL A 92 5.44 20.59 9.15
N GLN A 93 6.32 20.48 8.16
CA GLN A 93 6.03 19.71 6.94
C GLN A 93 5.83 18.26 7.38
N ILE A 94 4.57 17.90 7.62
CA ILE A 94 4.19 16.50 7.67
C ILE A 94 4.43 15.99 6.25
N ALA A 95 5.40 15.10 6.08
CA ALA A 95 5.67 14.45 4.81
C ALA A 95 4.41 13.68 4.40
N THR A 96 3.61 14.31 3.55
CA THR A 96 2.36 13.74 3.05
C THR A 96 2.75 12.64 2.07
N PRO A 97 2.22 11.41 2.18
CA PRO A 97 2.62 10.29 1.33
C PRO A 97 2.00 10.39 -0.07
N ILE A 98 2.25 11.50 -0.79
CA ILE A 98 1.60 11.87 -2.06
C ILE A 98 1.61 10.72 -3.08
N ARG A 99 2.69 9.94 -3.12
CA ARG A 99 2.89 8.82 -4.07
C ARG A 99 1.98 7.62 -3.82
N TRP A 100 1.39 7.50 -2.63
CA TRP A 100 0.47 6.43 -2.26
C TRP A 100 -0.99 6.92 -2.24
N MET A 101 -1.25 8.21 -2.44
CA MET A 101 -2.59 8.77 -2.25
C MET A 101 -3.47 8.64 -3.48
N ALA A 102 -4.73 8.29 -3.24
CA ALA A 102 -5.77 8.23 -4.26
C ALA A 102 -6.15 9.62 -4.80
N PRO A 103 -6.67 9.73 -6.04
CA PRO A 103 -7.03 11.01 -6.65
C PRO A 103 -8.10 11.80 -5.87
N GLU A 104 -9.07 11.13 -5.24
CA GLU A 104 -10.07 11.78 -4.38
C GLU A 104 -9.47 12.30 -3.06
N VAL A 105 -8.51 11.59 -2.49
CA VAL A 105 -7.81 12.03 -1.27
C VAL A 105 -6.89 13.20 -1.60
N LEU A 106 -6.19 13.17 -2.73
CA LEU A 106 -5.38 14.29 -3.21
C LEU A 106 -6.22 15.56 -3.43
N ARG A 107 -7.43 15.43 -4.01
CA ARG A 107 -8.33 16.57 -4.25
C ARG A 107 -8.89 17.19 -2.97
N THR A 108 -9.32 16.34 -2.03
CA THR A 108 -10.12 16.78 -0.88
C THR A 108 -9.32 16.90 0.42
N GLY A 109 -8.18 16.22 0.51
CA GLY A 109 -7.44 16.01 1.76
C GLY A 109 -8.14 15.05 2.72
N LEU A 110 -9.27 14.46 2.34
CA LEU A 110 -10.05 13.58 3.20
C LEU A 110 -9.67 12.13 2.97
N LEU A 111 -9.25 11.46 4.05
CA LEU A 111 -8.96 10.03 4.04
C LEU A 111 -10.24 9.22 3.86
N SER A 112 -10.14 8.07 3.19
CA SER A 112 -11.28 7.19 2.95
C SER A 112 -10.83 5.73 2.82
N VAL A 113 -11.76 4.80 3.08
CA VAL A 113 -11.53 3.35 2.89
C VAL A 113 -11.08 3.02 1.45
N PRO A 114 -11.76 3.51 0.39
CA PRO A 114 -11.26 3.33 -0.98
C PRO A 114 -9.89 3.98 -1.23
N GLY A 115 -9.56 5.05 -0.51
CA GLY A 115 -8.24 5.67 -0.55
C GLY A 115 -7.14 4.74 -0.08
N ASP A 116 -7.38 3.98 1.00
CA ASP A 116 -6.45 2.95 1.47
C ASP A 116 -6.29 1.81 0.44
N VAL A 117 -7.35 1.45 -0.29
CA VAL A 117 -7.27 0.43 -1.36
C VAL A 117 -6.34 0.90 -2.49
N TRP A 118 -6.40 2.18 -2.88
CA TRP A 118 -5.46 2.74 -3.84
C TRP A 118 -4.01 2.65 -3.33
N SER A 119 -3.78 3.05 -2.07
CA SER A 119 -2.47 2.97 -1.44
C SER A 119 -1.96 1.54 -1.39
N PHE A 120 -2.84 0.56 -1.15
CA PHE A 120 -2.48 -0.85 -1.20
C PHE A 120 -2.07 -1.31 -2.60
N GLY A 121 -2.73 -0.82 -3.66
CA GLY A 121 -2.26 -1.04 -5.03
C GLY A 121 -0.82 -0.55 -5.25
N VAL A 122 -0.44 0.57 -4.64
CA VAL A 122 0.95 1.05 -4.65
C VAL A 122 1.88 0.15 -3.83
N VAL A 123 1.43 -0.37 -2.67
CA VAL A 123 2.22 -1.35 -1.89
C VAL A 123 2.45 -2.64 -2.66
N LEU A 124 1.43 -3.16 -3.35
CA LEU A 124 1.58 -4.32 -4.22
C LEU A 124 2.55 -4.00 -5.37
N TRP A 125 2.50 -2.80 -5.94
CA TRP A 125 3.49 -2.39 -6.93
C TRP A 125 4.91 -2.41 -6.34
N GLU A 126 5.13 -1.80 -5.16
CA GLU A 126 6.43 -1.83 -4.46
C GLU A 126 6.92 -3.26 -4.23
N MET A 127 6.02 -4.17 -3.83
CA MET A 127 6.32 -5.57 -3.60
C MET A 127 6.85 -6.27 -4.86
N TRP A 128 6.15 -6.13 -6.00
CA TRP A 128 6.52 -6.81 -7.25
C TRP A 128 7.53 -6.03 -8.11
N SER A 129 7.98 -4.87 -7.63
CA SER A 129 9.09 -4.10 -8.20
C SER A 129 10.33 -4.12 -7.29
N ASP A 130 10.50 -5.15 -6.46
CA ASP A 130 11.64 -5.33 -5.55
C ASP A 130 11.91 -4.12 -4.62
N GLY A 131 10.86 -3.42 -4.20
CA GLY A 131 10.97 -2.24 -3.34
C GLY A 131 11.41 -0.96 -4.06
N ASP A 132 11.28 -0.90 -5.39
CA ASP A 132 11.48 0.34 -6.14
C ASP A 132 10.60 1.49 -5.62
N MET A 133 11.09 2.72 -5.77
CA MET A 133 10.37 3.91 -5.35
C MET A 133 9.21 4.21 -6.31
N PRO A 134 7.95 4.29 -5.86
CA PRO A 134 6.82 4.63 -6.71
C PRO A 134 7.03 5.97 -7.41
N TYR A 135 6.77 5.99 -8.72
CA TYR A 135 6.94 7.16 -9.58
C TYR A 135 8.37 7.72 -9.51
N GLN A 136 9.36 6.84 -9.53
CA GLN A 136 10.77 7.23 -9.55
C GLN A 136 11.04 8.32 -10.60
N MET A 137 11.93 9.25 -10.28
CA MET A 137 12.28 10.42 -11.10
C MET A 137 11.22 11.53 -11.23
N LYS A 138 10.00 11.36 -10.66
CA LYS A 138 9.01 12.44 -10.59
C LYS A 138 9.07 13.13 -9.23
N SER A 139 8.88 14.45 -9.18
CA SER A 139 8.61 15.22 -7.97
C SER A 139 7.19 14.96 -7.46
N ASP A 140 6.91 15.25 -6.19
CA ASP A 140 5.58 15.03 -5.61
C ASP A 140 4.49 15.86 -6.32
N HIS A 141 4.84 17.04 -6.85
CA HIS A 141 3.94 17.82 -7.69
C HIS A 141 3.60 17.09 -9.00
N GLU A 142 4.61 16.56 -9.70
CA GLU A 142 4.39 15.81 -10.94
C GLU A 142 3.62 14.51 -10.70
N VAL A 143 3.84 13.85 -9.56
CA VAL A 143 3.07 12.66 -9.16
C VAL A 143 1.62 13.04 -8.91
N ARG A 144 1.37 14.11 -8.15
CA ARG A 144 0.02 14.61 -7.90
C ARG A 144 -0.72 14.89 -9.21
N GLU A 145 -0.10 15.64 -10.12
CA GLU A 145 -0.70 15.95 -11.42
C GLU A 145 -0.96 14.69 -12.24
N ALA A 146 -0.01 13.74 -12.27
CA ALA A 146 -0.19 12.48 -12.98
C ALA A 146 -1.34 11.65 -12.39
N VAL A 147 -1.43 11.52 -11.06
CA VAL A 147 -2.52 10.78 -10.41
C VAL A 147 -3.87 11.46 -10.67
N LEU A 148 -3.91 12.79 -10.74
CA LEU A 148 -5.14 13.54 -11.01
C LEU A 148 -5.55 13.51 -12.49
N GLN A 149 -4.61 13.40 -13.43
CA GLN A 149 -4.89 13.28 -14.87
C GLN A 149 -5.39 11.88 -15.25
N GLU A 150 -6.28 11.81 -16.24
CA GLU A 150 -6.82 10.54 -16.75
C GLU A 150 -5.72 9.73 -17.46
N GLY A 151 -5.53 8.47 -17.05
CA GLY A 151 -4.68 7.51 -17.76
C GLY A 151 -3.25 7.33 -17.25
N SER A 152 -2.81 8.03 -16.19
CA SER A 152 -1.47 7.80 -15.59
C SER A 152 -1.52 7.21 -14.20
N THR A 153 -1.40 5.89 -14.11
CA THR A 153 -1.03 5.15 -12.90
C THR A 153 0.43 4.70 -13.00
N LEU A 154 0.94 4.03 -11.97
CA LEU A 154 2.12 3.19 -12.15
C LEU A 154 1.80 2.13 -13.22
N GLY A 155 2.74 1.84 -14.11
CA GLY A 155 2.61 0.69 -15.00
C GLY A 155 2.67 -0.61 -14.19
N ASN A 156 2.32 -1.75 -14.80
CA ASN A 156 2.46 -3.04 -14.13
C ASN A 156 3.92 -3.27 -13.69
N PRO A 157 4.15 -3.81 -12.48
CA PRO A 157 5.49 -4.16 -12.03
C PRO A 157 6.06 -5.29 -12.90
N HIS A 158 7.39 -5.40 -12.96
CA HIS A 158 8.07 -6.34 -13.87
C HIS A 158 7.81 -7.81 -13.54
N ASN A 159 7.66 -8.13 -12.25
CA ASN A 159 7.62 -9.52 -11.79
C ASN A 159 6.19 -9.98 -11.45
N GLY A 160 5.19 -9.11 -11.68
CA GLY A 160 3.79 -9.43 -11.44
C GLY A 160 3.25 -10.37 -12.53
N GLY A 161 2.77 -11.55 -12.15
CA GLY A 161 1.95 -12.40 -13.02
C GLY A 161 0.62 -11.73 -13.38
N GLU A 162 -0.12 -12.31 -14.32
CA GLU A 162 -1.40 -11.77 -14.80
C GLU A 162 -2.39 -11.52 -13.65
N ASP A 163 -2.59 -12.51 -12.78
CA ASP A 163 -3.52 -12.41 -11.65
C ASP A 163 -3.18 -11.26 -10.69
N VAL A 164 -1.89 -11.06 -10.39
CA VAL A 164 -1.44 -9.99 -9.48
C VAL A 164 -1.60 -8.63 -10.14
N ASN A 165 -1.25 -8.52 -11.42
CA ASN A 165 -1.38 -7.27 -12.18
C ASN A 165 -2.85 -6.84 -12.32
N GLU A 166 -3.77 -7.79 -12.47
CA GLU A 166 -5.21 -7.52 -12.47
C GLU A 166 -5.67 -6.95 -11.12
N ILE A 167 -5.24 -7.56 -9.99
CA ILE A 167 -5.55 -7.03 -8.65
C ILE A 167 -5.00 -5.62 -8.50
N ILE A 168 -3.72 -5.39 -8.82
CA ILE A 168 -3.08 -4.06 -8.75
C ILE A 168 -3.87 -3.03 -9.58
N SER A 169 -4.20 -3.38 -10.81
CA SER A 169 -4.95 -2.49 -11.72
C SER A 169 -6.33 -2.16 -11.18
N SER A 170 -7.03 -3.14 -10.58
CA SER A 170 -8.36 -2.94 -9.98
C SER A 170 -8.33 -2.01 -8.76
N CYS A 171 -7.23 -1.97 -8.00
CA CYS A 171 -7.03 -1.02 -6.90
C CYS A 171 -6.97 0.44 -7.39
N TRP A 172 -6.62 0.66 -8.65
CA TRP A 172 -6.49 2.00 -9.24
C TRP A 172 -7.68 2.41 -10.12
N ASP A 173 -8.84 1.76 -9.94
CA ASP A 173 -10.08 2.23 -10.56
C ASP A 173 -10.37 3.69 -10.14
N ARG A 174 -10.74 4.51 -11.13
CA ARG A 174 -11.04 5.93 -10.94
C ARG A 174 -12.35 6.12 -10.17
N ASN A 175 -13.29 5.19 -10.34
CA ASN A 175 -14.45 5.09 -9.48
C ASN A 175 -14.03 4.41 -8.17
N ALA A 176 -13.89 5.21 -7.11
CA ALA A 176 -13.54 4.71 -5.78
C ALA A 176 -14.43 3.56 -5.30
N MET A 177 -15.70 3.52 -5.72
CA MET A 177 -16.65 2.46 -5.32
C MET A 177 -16.53 1.18 -6.16
N ALA A 178 -15.80 1.22 -7.29
CA ALA A 178 -15.54 0.05 -8.12
C ALA A 178 -14.27 -0.72 -7.69
N ARG A 179 -13.43 -0.10 -6.85
CA ARG A 179 -12.23 -0.74 -6.30
C ARG A 179 -12.61 -1.94 -5.42
N PRO A 180 -11.78 -2.99 -5.38
CA PRO A 180 -12.05 -4.18 -4.58
C PRO A 180 -12.01 -3.87 -3.07
N SER A 181 -12.69 -4.70 -2.27
CA SER A 181 -12.54 -4.66 -0.82
C SER A 181 -11.29 -5.44 -0.38
N PHE A 182 -10.72 -5.07 0.77
CA PHE A 182 -9.62 -5.82 1.39
C PHE A 182 -10.00 -7.29 1.67
N GLU A 183 -11.22 -7.55 2.13
CA GLU A 183 -11.74 -8.91 2.31
C GLU A 183 -11.76 -9.70 0.98
N GLY A 184 -12.16 -9.03 -0.12
CA GLY A 184 -12.16 -9.62 -1.45
C GLY A 184 -10.75 -10.01 -1.89
N MET A 185 -9.81 -9.07 -1.79
CA MET A 185 -8.41 -9.31 -2.14
C MET A 185 -7.74 -10.34 -1.25
N GLU A 186 -8.03 -10.38 0.05
CA GLU A 186 -7.52 -11.40 0.97
C GLU A 186 -7.89 -12.81 0.49
N ARG A 187 -9.14 -13.00 0.07
CA ARG A 187 -9.61 -14.28 -0.47
C ARG A 187 -8.94 -14.63 -1.78
N GLU A 188 -8.76 -13.67 -2.69
CA GLU A 188 -8.08 -13.92 -3.97
C GLU A 188 -6.60 -14.29 -3.76
N PHE A 189 -5.85 -13.55 -2.94
CA PHE A 189 -4.48 -13.94 -2.59
C PHE A 189 -4.43 -15.30 -1.89
N GLY A 190 -5.43 -15.64 -1.06
CA GLY A 190 -5.54 -16.96 -0.46
C GLY A 190 -5.57 -18.09 -1.50
N LYS A 191 -6.36 -17.94 -2.56
CA LYS A 191 -6.41 -18.91 -3.67
C LYS A 191 -5.09 -18.99 -4.43
N LEU A 192 -4.43 -17.85 -4.66
CA LEU A 192 -3.16 -17.79 -5.40
C LEU A 192 -2.01 -18.45 -4.63
N VAL A 193 -1.98 -18.34 -3.30
CA VAL A 193 -0.97 -19.01 -2.45
C VAL A 193 -1.10 -20.53 -2.48
N GLU A 194 -2.32 -21.05 -2.66
CA GLU A 194 -2.63 -22.48 -2.64
C GLU A 194 -2.44 -23.19 -3.99
N GLN A 195 -2.19 -22.44 -5.07
CA GLN A 195 -1.87 -22.97 -6.41
C GLN A 195 -0.41 -23.44 -6.49
#